data_AF-A0A932L095-F1
#
_entry.id   AF-A0A932L095-F1
#
_cell.length_a   1.000
_cell.length_b   1.000
_cell.length_c   1.000
_cell.angle_alpha   90.00
_cell.angle_beta   90.00
_cell.angle_gamma   90.00
#
_symmetry.space_group_name_H-M   'P 1'
#
loop_
_entity.id
_entity.type
_entity.pdbx_description
1 polymer ?
#
loop_
_entity_poly.entity_id
_entity_poly.type
_entity_poly.pdbx_seq_one_letter_code
_entity_poly.pdbx_strand_id
1 'polypeptide(L)'
;MASPDEVFRILYGRVATDAEKLRLMHVKDALGLPDDDAVWAIFLALGHHQALYEDIPSRIGIAAQEACQNVSAAAEAQTIARLSQAVADSAQAIAGRRSWRSLLLAGAMAVGVYGISMGAMFQMLSDHYDSRIADYKATTMERFAKAVETRAAEQCGKPVTSPSKQR
;
A
#
# COMPACT_ATOMS: atom_id res chain seq x y z
N MET A 1 -32.56 -76.27 4.63
CA MET A 1 -32.77 -74.81 4.65
C MET A 1 -31.88 -74.21 5.72
N ALA A 2 -31.26 -73.06 5.44
CA ALA A 2 -30.28 -72.43 6.32
C ALA A 2 -31.01 -71.67 7.43
N SER A 3 -30.64 -71.93 8.69
CA SER A 3 -31.21 -71.22 9.83
C SER A 3 -30.95 -69.70 9.74
N PRO A 4 -31.74 -68.83 10.39
CA PRO A 4 -31.51 -67.38 10.35
C PRO A 4 -30.08 -66.99 10.75
N ASP A 5 -29.50 -67.68 11.72
CA ASP A 5 -28.10 -67.50 12.14
C ASP A 5 -27.07 -67.86 11.06
N GLU A 6 -27.41 -68.80 10.19
CA GLU A 6 -26.59 -69.24 9.07
C GLU A 6 -26.68 -68.25 7.90
N VAL A 7 -27.87 -67.70 7.62
CA VAL A 7 -28.07 -66.61 6.66
C VAL A 7 -27.29 -65.36 7.09
N PHE A 8 -27.34 -65.01 8.38
CA PHE A 8 -26.52 -63.92 8.92
C PHE A 8 -25.03 -64.17 8.75
N ARG A 9 -24.56 -65.38 9.05
CA ARG A 9 -23.15 -65.75 8.89
C ARG A 9 -22.69 -65.66 7.43
N ILE A 10 -23.54 -66.06 6.50
CA ILE A 10 -23.27 -66.03 5.06
C ILE A 10 -23.30 -64.60 4.51
N LEU A 11 -24.31 -63.79 4.88
CA LEU A 11 -24.45 -62.42 4.37
C LEU A 11 -23.52 -61.41 5.03
N TYR A 12 -23.31 -61.52 6.35
CA TYR A 12 -22.59 -60.53 7.13
C TYR A 12 -21.18 -60.97 7.54
N GLY A 13 -20.82 -62.25 7.36
CA GLY A 13 -19.53 -62.79 7.81
C GLY A 13 -19.32 -62.79 9.32
N ARG A 14 -20.35 -62.43 10.10
CA ARG A 14 -20.35 -62.33 11.56
C ARG A 14 -21.64 -62.88 12.17
N VAL A 15 -21.59 -63.23 13.45
CA VAL A 15 -22.78 -63.62 14.23
C VAL A 15 -23.62 -62.37 14.49
N ALA A 16 -24.93 -62.47 14.28
CA ALA A 16 -25.87 -61.37 14.52
C ALA A 16 -25.93 -61.00 16.00
N THR A 17 -25.96 -59.70 16.29
CA THR A 17 -26.18 -59.22 17.66
C THR A 17 -27.65 -59.36 18.06
N ASP A 18 -27.94 -59.52 19.35
CA ASP A 18 -29.31 -59.74 19.85
C ASP A 18 -30.26 -58.59 19.48
N ALA A 19 -29.76 -57.36 19.43
CA ALA A 19 -30.54 -56.19 19.00
C ALA A 19 -30.87 -56.19 17.50
N GLU A 20 -29.98 -56.74 16.66
CA GLU A 20 -30.25 -56.92 15.22
C GLU A 20 -31.29 -58.03 15.01
N LYS A 21 -31.16 -59.15 15.74
CA LYS A 21 -32.12 -60.26 15.72
C LYS A 21 -33.52 -59.79 16.12
N LEU A 22 -33.65 -59.04 17.21
CA LEU A 22 -34.94 -58.52 17.69
C LEU A 22 -35.62 -57.58 16.70
N ARG A 23 -34.86 -56.66 16.10
CA ARG A 23 -35.40 -55.74 15.09
C ARG A 23 -35.88 -56.49 13.85
N LEU A 24 -35.08 -57.45 13.39
CA LEU A 24 -35.42 -58.26 12.22
C LEU A 24 -36.63 -59.15 12.51
N MET A 25 -36.70 -59.83 13.66
CA MET A 25 -37.88 -60.62 14.06
C MET A 25 -39.15 -59.75 14.09
N HIS A 26 -39.06 -58.52 14.59
CA HIS A 26 -40.20 -57.60 14.61
C HIS A 26 -40.66 -57.18 13.19
N VAL A 27 -39.71 -56.97 12.26
CA VAL A 27 -40.01 -56.71 10.85
C VAL A 27 -40.60 -57.95 10.18
N LYS A 28 -40.08 -59.16 10.48
CA LYS A 28 -40.60 -60.43 9.99
C LYS A 28 -42.08 -60.61 10.38
N ASP A 29 -42.39 -60.38 11.65
CA ASP A 29 -43.73 -60.55 12.20
C ASP A 29 -44.70 -59.50 11.64
N ALA A 30 -44.25 -58.26 11.45
CA ALA A 30 -45.05 -57.20 10.83
C ALA A 30 -45.38 -57.47 9.35
N LEU A 31 -44.51 -58.20 8.64
CA LEU A 31 -44.69 -58.57 7.24
C LEU A 31 -45.35 -59.95 7.04
N GLY A 32 -45.56 -60.73 8.11
CA GLY A 32 -46.18 -62.06 8.06
C GLY A 32 -45.38 -63.09 7.26
N LEU A 33 -44.04 -62.98 7.27
CA LEU A 33 -43.17 -63.81 6.45
C LEU A 33 -42.93 -65.20 7.06
N PRO A 34 -43.05 -66.29 6.28
CA PRO A 34 -42.65 -67.63 6.69
C PRO A 34 -41.13 -67.74 6.91
N ASP A 35 -40.69 -68.64 7.81
CA ASP A 35 -39.27 -68.83 8.16
C ASP A 35 -38.38 -69.34 7.01
N ASP A 36 -38.98 -69.83 5.93
CA ASP A 36 -38.31 -70.55 4.83
C ASP A 36 -38.24 -69.77 3.51
N ASP A 37 -38.52 -68.46 3.56
CA ASP A 37 -38.65 -67.63 2.37
C ASP A 37 -37.32 -66.95 1.96
N ALA A 38 -37.00 -67.00 0.66
CA ALA A 38 -35.84 -66.30 0.08
C ALA A 38 -35.95 -64.77 0.23
N VAL A 39 -37.18 -64.26 0.38
CA VAL A 39 -37.45 -62.84 0.68
C VAL A 39 -36.79 -62.40 1.99
N TRP A 40 -36.61 -63.30 2.96
CA TRP A 40 -35.94 -63.01 4.22
C TRP A 40 -34.48 -62.60 4.04
N ALA A 41 -33.75 -63.27 3.14
CA ALA A 41 -32.36 -62.93 2.84
C ALA A 41 -32.22 -61.53 2.22
N ILE A 42 -33.22 -61.08 1.45
CA ILE A 42 -33.24 -59.73 0.86
C ILE A 42 -33.45 -58.67 1.93
N PHE A 43 -34.37 -58.88 2.88
CA PHE A 43 -34.56 -57.96 4.01
C PHE A 43 -33.34 -57.89 4.91
N LEU A 44 -32.66 -59.02 5.15
CA LEU A 44 -31.36 -59.01 5.82
C LEU A 44 -30.34 -58.18 5.04
N ALA A 45 -30.24 -58.33 3.71
CA ALA A 45 -29.31 -57.52 2.91
C ALA A 45 -29.65 -56.02 2.96
N LEU A 46 -30.93 -55.66 2.95
CA LEU A 46 -31.38 -54.26 2.97
C LEU A 46 -31.18 -53.59 4.34
N GLY A 47 -31.41 -54.33 5.43
CA GLY A 47 -31.16 -53.85 6.80
C GLY A 47 -29.69 -53.48 7.03
N HIS A 48 -28.76 -54.19 6.37
CA HIS A 48 -27.34 -53.84 6.39
C HIS A 48 -27.07 -52.45 5.80
N HIS A 49 -27.70 -52.16 4.66
CA HIS A 49 -27.56 -50.88 3.99
C HIS A 49 -28.21 -49.74 4.79
N GLN A 50 -29.34 -49.98 5.44
CA GLN A 50 -29.99 -48.97 6.27
C GLN A 50 -29.08 -48.48 7.40
N ALA A 51 -28.41 -49.39 8.11
CA ALA A 51 -27.48 -49.04 9.19
C ALA A 51 -26.27 -48.22 8.69
N LEU A 52 -25.78 -48.51 7.47
CA LEU A 52 -24.72 -47.73 6.84
C LEU A 52 -25.18 -46.30 6.48
N TYR A 53 -26.42 -46.13 6.04
CA TYR A 53 -26.96 -44.82 5.69
C TYR A 53 -27.34 -43.96 6.90
N GLU A 54 -27.58 -44.54 8.07
CA GLU A 54 -27.85 -43.77 9.30
C GLU A 54 -26.61 -43.03 9.83
N ASP A 55 -25.41 -43.57 9.63
CA ASP A 55 -24.16 -42.98 10.14
C ASP A 55 -23.55 -41.91 9.20
N ILE A 56 -23.82 -42.02 7.89
CA ILE A 56 -23.26 -41.13 6.86
C ILE A 56 -23.59 -39.64 7.11
N PRO A 57 -24.85 -39.23 7.40
CA PRO A 57 -25.18 -37.83 7.64
C PRO A 57 -24.43 -37.22 8.82
N SER A 58 -24.24 -37.98 9.90
CA SER A 58 -23.49 -37.54 11.08
C SER A 58 -22.03 -37.26 10.72
N ARG A 59 -21.39 -38.18 10.00
CA ARG A 59 -20.00 -38.03 9.55
C ARG A 59 -19.81 -36.87 8.59
N ILE A 60 -20.77 -36.64 7.68
CA ILE A 60 -20.76 -35.47 6.79
C ILE A 60 -20.92 -34.19 7.61
N GLY A 61 -21.81 -34.16 8.61
CA GLY A 61 -21.98 -33.02 9.50
C GLY A 61 -20.70 -32.63 10.23
N ILE A 62 -20.00 -33.62 10.80
CA ILE A 62 -18.70 -33.41 11.47
C ILE A 62 -17.66 -32.89 10.48
N ALA A 63 -17.49 -33.54 9.33
CA ALA A 63 -16.52 -33.14 8.32
C ALA A 63 -16.80 -31.73 7.76
N ALA A 64 -18.07 -31.38 7.57
CA ALA A 64 -18.48 -30.04 7.13
C ALA A 64 -18.20 -28.99 8.20
N GLN A 65 -18.43 -29.32 9.48
CA GLN A 65 -18.13 -28.42 10.59
C GLN A 65 -16.61 -28.17 10.72
N GLU A 66 -15.80 -29.21 10.62
CA GLU A 66 -14.33 -29.11 10.61
C GLU A 66 -13.84 -28.28 9.42
N ALA A 67 -14.40 -28.50 8.22
CA ALA A 67 -14.05 -27.72 7.04
C ALA A 67 -14.38 -26.22 7.23
N CYS A 68 -15.57 -25.91 7.76
CA CYS A 68 -15.96 -24.52 8.06
C CYS A 68 -15.03 -23.88 9.09
N GLN A 69 -14.66 -24.59 10.16
CA GLN A 69 -13.74 -24.09 11.18
C GLN A 69 -12.34 -23.80 10.62
N ASN A 70 -11.83 -24.68 9.76
CA ASN A 70 -10.54 -24.49 9.11
C ASN A 70 -10.56 -23.29 8.16
N VAL A 71 -11.63 -23.13 7.38
CA VAL A 71 -11.79 -21.98 6.49
C VAL A 71 -11.93 -20.68 7.27
N SER A 72 -12.70 -20.66 8.37
CA SER A 72 -12.84 -19.46 9.20
C SER A 72 -11.51 -19.09 9.86
N ALA A 73 -10.78 -20.05 10.42
CA ALA A 73 -9.47 -19.82 11.02
C ALA A 73 -8.45 -19.29 9.99
N ALA A 74 -8.45 -19.84 8.78
CA ALA A 74 -7.59 -19.37 7.69
C ALA A 74 -7.97 -17.95 7.24
N ALA A 75 -9.27 -17.65 7.15
CA ALA A 75 -9.77 -16.32 6.81
C ALA A 75 -9.43 -15.27 7.89
N GLU A 76 -9.55 -15.62 9.17
CA GLU A 76 -9.15 -14.77 10.29
C GLU A 76 -7.64 -14.50 10.27
N ALA A 77 -6.82 -15.53 10.08
CA ALA A 77 -5.38 -15.36 9.96
C ALA A 77 -5.00 -14.46 8.78
N GLN A 78 -5.66 -14.62 7.63
CA GLN A 78 -5.41 -13.80 6.45
C GLN A 78 -5.88 -12.35 6.64
N THR A 79 -7.02 -12.13 7.31
CA THR A 79 -7.52 -10.77 7.58
C THR A 79 -6.61 -10.04 8.57
N ILE A 80 -6.16 -10.70 9.64
CA ILE A 80 -5.18 -10.14 10.59
C ILE A 80 -3.87 -9.79 9.87
N ALA A 81 -3.35 -10.69 9.04
CA ALA A 81 -2.14 -10.43 8.27
C ALA A 81 -2.30 -9.22 7.33
N ARG A 82 -3.40 -9.16 6.57
CA ARG A 82 -3.69 -8.03 5.67
C ARG A 82 -3.88 -6.71 6.41
N LEU A 83 -4.57 -6.73 7.55
CA LEU A 83 -4.73 -5.55 8.40
C LEU A 83 -3.38 -5.06 8.93
N SER A 84 -2.54 -5.98 9.41
CA SER A 84 -1.19 -5.62 9.90
C SER A 84 -0.33 -4.99 8.80
N GLN A 85 -0.41 -5.51 7.58
CA GLN A 85 0.31 -4.97 6.43
C GLN A 85 -0.23 -3.59 6.03
N ALA A 86 -1.55 -3.43 5.95
CA ALA A 86 -2.17 -2.14 5.65
C ALA A 86 -1.83 -1.07 6.71
N VAL A 87 -1.79 -1.46 7.98
CA VAL A 87 -1.34 -0.56 9.07
C VAL A 87 0.13 -0.19 8.89
N ALA A 88 1.01 -1.14 8.60
CA ALA A 88 2.43 -0.88 8.35
C ALA A 88 2.64 0.06 7.15
N ASP A 89 1.97 -0.19 6.03
CA ASP A 89 2.03 0.64 4.82
C ASP A 89 1.53 2.07 5.11
N SER A 90 0.42 2.20 5.86
CA SER A 90 -0.11 3.50 6.26
C SER A 90 0.86 4.27 7.17
N ALA A 91 1.50 3.58 8.11
CA ALA A 91 2.49 4.18 9.00
C ALA A 91 3.72 4.67 8.22
N GLN A 92 4.20 3.88 7.25
CA GLN A 92 5.31 4.25 6.38
C GLN A 92 4.97 5.45 5.48
N ALA A 93 3.76 5.48 4.93
CA ALA A 93 3.28 6.61 4.12
C ALA A 93 3.18 7.91 4.95
N ILE A 94 2.69 7.82 6.19
CA ILE A 94 2.63 8.97 7.11
C ILE A 94 4.04 9.44 7.49
N ALA A 95 4.96 8.51 7.79
CA ALA A 95 6.34 8.83 8.11
C ALA A 95 7.07 9.51 6.94
N GLY A 96 6.93 8.98 5.72
CA GLY A 96 7.51 9.56 4.51
C GLY A 96 6.94 10.94 4.19
N ARG A 97 5.62 11.13 4.37
CA ARG A 97 4.99 12.45 4.19
C ARG A 97 5.48 13.47 5.22
N ARG A 98 5.78 13.04 6.45
CA ARG A 98 6.32 13.91 7.51
C ARG A 98 7.74 14.38 7.19
N SER A 99 8.63 13.46 6.78
CA SER A 99 10.02 13.80 6.47
C SER A 99 10.14 14.68 5.21
N TRP A 100 9.33 14.44 4.20
CA TRP A 100 9.32 15.28 2.99
C TRP A 100 8.87 16.71 3.27
N ARG A 101 7.82 16.90 4.10
CA ARG A 101 7.36 18.24 4.50
C ARG A 101 8.43 19.02 5.24
N SER A 102 9.16 18.39 6.17
CA SER A 102 10.25 19.06 6.89
C SER A 102 11.41 19.43 5.96
N LEU A 103 11.74 18.57 5.00
CA LEU A 103 12.78 18.85 4.01
C LEU A 103 12.39 19.99 3.07
N LEU A 104 11.14 20.02 2.58
CA LEU A 104 10.63 21.11 1.76
C LEU A 104 10.65 22.45 2.49
N LEU A 105 10.20 22.48 3.75
CA LEU A 105 10.22 23.71 4.56
C LEU A 105 11.66 24.19 4.82
N ALA A 106 12.56 23.28 5.20
CA ALA A 106 13.97 23.63 5.41
C ALA A 106 14.64 24.13 4.12
N GLY A 107 14.36 23.49 2.97
CA GLY A 107 14.87 23.91 1.67
C GLY A 107 14.35 25.29 1.26
N ALA A 108 13.04 25.55 1.44
CA ALA A 108 12.45 26.85 1.15
C ALA A 108 13.06 27.97 2.00
N MET A 109 13.29 27.72 3.30
CA MET A 109 13.96 28.67 4.18
C MET A 109 15.39 28.96 3.72
N ALA A 110 16.17 27.93 3.36
CA ALA A 110 17.54 28.11 2.87
C ALA A 110 17.61 28.94 1.58
N VAL A 111 16.72 28.67 0.61
CA VAL A 111 16.62 29.45 -0.63
C VAL A 111 16.22 30.90 -0.35
N GLY A 112 15.26 31.11 0.56
CA GLY A 112 14.85 32.46 0.97
C GLY A 112 16.00 33.26 1.58
N VAL A 113 16.74 32.67 2.51
CA VAL A 113 17.92 33.30 3.13
C VAL A 113 18.98 33.62 2.09
N TYR A 114 19.26 32.70 1.15
CA TYR A 114 20.21 32.92 0.08
C TYR A 114 19.78 34.09 -0.83
N GLY A 115 18.51 34.13 -1.24
CA GLY A 115 17.95 35.20 -2.05
C GLY A 115 18.05 36.57 -1.40
N ILE A 116 17.77 36.67 -0.09
CA ILE A 116 17.94 37.92 0.66
C ILE A 116 19.41 38.34 0.69
N SER A 117 20.34 37.42 0.95
CA SER A 117 21.77 37.73 1.02
C SER A 117 22.34 38.20 -0.33
N MET A 118 21.96 37.53 -1.42
CA MET A 118 22.37 37.91 -2.78
C MET A 118 21.76 39.25 -3.19
N GLY A 119 20.50 39.51 -2.83
CA GLY A 119 19.83 40.79 -3.09
C GLY A 119 20.51 41.95 -2.37
N ALA A 120 20.87 41.77 -1.09
CA ALA A 120 21.61 42.78 -0.32
C ALA A 120 23.00 43.04 -0.90
N MET A 121 23.72 41.99 -1.32
CA MET A 121 25.03 42.15 -1.99
C MET A 121 24.90 42.90 -3.31
N PHE A 122 23.85 42.62 -4.09
CA PHE A 122 23.59 43.33 -5.34
C PHE A 122 23.27 44.81 -5.13
N GLN A 123 22.44 45.13 -4.13
CA GLN A 123 22.16 46.52 -3.75
C GLN A 123 23.43 47.26 -3.33
N MET A 124 24.26 46.64 -2.48
CA MET A 124 25.53 47.24 -2.05
C MET A 124 26.49 47.48 -3.23
N LEU A 125 26.55 46.56 -4.20
CA LEU A 125 27.36 46.73 -5.40
C LEU A 125 26.83 47.87 -6.29
N SER A 126 25.51 47.99 -6.41
CA SER A 126 24.86 49.08 -7.14
C SER A 126 25.19 50.44 -6.51
N ASP A 127 25.03 50.56 -5.19
CA ASP A 127 25.33 51.80 -4.47
C ASP A 127 26.81 52.19 -4.60
N HIS A 128 27.71 51.19 -4.52
CA HIS A 128 29.13 51.40 -4.73
C HIS A 128 29.43 51.88 -6.17
N TYR A 129 28.76 51.29 -7.16
CA TYR A 129 28.92 51.66 -8.55
C TYR A 129 28.43 53.09 -8.83
N ASP A 130 27.27 53.47 -8.29
CA ASP A 130 26.72 54.82 -8.43
C ASP A 130 27.60 55.88 -7.77
N SER A 131 28.15 55.58 -6.58
CA SER A 131 29.12 56.46 -5.92
C SER A 131 30.37 56.69 -6.76
N ARG A 132 30.91 55.64 -7.39
CA ARG A 132 32.10 55.73 -8.25
C ARG A 132 31.82 56.49 -9.54
N ILE A 133 30.63 56.36 -10.12
CA ILE A 133 30.22 57.18 -11.27
C ILE A 133 30.12 58.65 -10.88
N ALA A 134 29.52 58.96 -9.74
CA ALA A 134 29.39 60.33 -9.26
C ALA A 134 30.76 60.98 -9.04
N ASP A 135 31.68 60.27 -8.41
CA ASP A 135 33.05 60.72 -8.17
C ASP A 135 33.81 60.91 -9.50
N TYR A 136 33.71 59.96 -10.43
CA TYR A 136 34.30 60.07 -11.77
C TYR A 136 33.79 61.31 -12.51
N LYS A 137 32.49 61.59 -12.47
CA LYS A 137 31.91 62.79 -13.08
C LYS A 137 32.43 64.06 -12.42
N ALA A 138 32.52 64.12 -11.10
CA ALA A 138 33.01 65.28 -10.37
C ALA A 138 34.47 65.61 -10.71
N THR A 139 35.38 64.63 -10.63
CA THR A 139 36.80 64.83 -10.95
C THR A 139 37.00 65.21 -12.42
N THR A 140 36.22 64.61 -13.32
CA THR A 140 36.32 64.90 -14.75
C THR A 140 35.90 66.34 -15.05
N MET A 141 34.82 66.83 -14.44
CA MET A 141 34.37 68.22 -14.59
C MET A 141 35.39 69.22 -14.03
N GLU A 142 35.99 68.93 -12.87
CA GLU A 142 37.04 69.77 -12.30
C GLU A 142 38.27 69.86 -13.21
N ARG A 143 38.71 68.74 -13.78
CA ARG A 143 39.83 68.70 -14.75
C ARG A 143 39.51 69.47 -16.02
N PHE A 144 38.28 69.38 -16.52
CA PHE A 144 37.86 70.16 -17.69
C PHE A 144 37.79 71.66 -17.40
N ALA A 145 37.23 72.07 -16.26
CA ALA A 145 37.19 73.47 -15.85
C ALA A 145 38.60 74.08 -15.75
N LYS A 146 39.53 73.38 -15.08
CA LYS A 146 40.93 73.82 -14.96
C LYS A 146 41.65 73.89 -16.32
N ALA A 147 41.37 72.95 -17.22
CA ALA A 147 41.93 72.96 -18.57
C ALA A 147 41.41 74.14 -19.42
N VAL A 148 40.13 74.50 -19.26
CA VAL A 148 39.53 75.68 -19.92
C VAL A 148 40.16 76.96 -19.41
N GLU A 149 40.32 77.12 -18.09
CA GLU A 149 40.98 78.29 -17.49
C GLU A 149 42.43 78.43 -17.96
N THR A 150 43.17 77.32 -18.02
CA THR A 150 44.57 77.31 -18.48
C THR A 150 44.67 77.74 -19.94
N ARG A 151 43.77 77.26 -20.82
CA ARG A 151 43.72 77.68 -22.23
C ARG A 151 43.29 79.13 -22.38
N ALA A 152 42.33 79.60 -21.59
CA ALA A 152 41.90 81.00 -21.61
C ALA A 152 43.05 81.95 -21.21
N ALA A 153 43.84 81.57 -20.20
CA ALA A 153 45.05 82.31 -19.81
C ALA A 153 46.11 82.31 -20.93
N GLU A 154 46.31 81.19 -21.62
CA GLU A 154 47.25 81.11 -22.75
C GLU A 154 46.80 81.92 -23.97
N GLN A 155 45.48 82.10 -24.17
CA GLN A 155 44.90 82.93 -25.22
C GLN A 155 44.98 84.44 -24.90
N CYS A 156 44.82 84.84 -23.64
CA CYS A 156 45.00 86.24 -23.21
C CYS A 156 46.46 86.72 -23.22
N GLY A 157 47.43 85.80 -23.15
CA GLY A 157 48.87 86.11 -23.25
C GLY A 157 49.41 86.22 -24.68
N LYS A 158 48.63 85.86 -25.71
CA LYS A 158 49.04 85.94 -27.11
C LYS A 158 48.45 87.21 -27.74
N PRO A 159 49.26 88.12 -28.33
CA PRO A 159 48.71 89.26 -29.06
C PRO A 159 47.84 88.75 -30.21
N VAL A 160 46.63 89.29 -30.35
CA VAL A 160 45.75 89.04 -31.49
C VAL A 160 46.43 89.59 -32.74
N THR A 161 47.20 88.76 -33.42
CA THR A 161 47.63 89.06 -34.79
C THR A 161 46.46 88.81 -35.71
N SER A 162 45.63 89.84 -35.87
CA SER A 162 44.67 89.95 -36.95
C SER A 162 45.44 90.00 -38.28
N PRO A 163 45.25 89.06 -39.24
CA PRO A 163 45.75 89.27 -40.57
C PRO A 163 44.78 90.22 -41.29
N SER A 164 45.14 91.51 -41.29
CA SER A 164 44.63 92.47 -42.26
C SER A 164 45.08 92.06 -43.67
N LYS A 165 44.11 91.74 -44.52
CA LYS A 165 44.00 92.11 -45.95
C LYS A 165 45.29 92.11 -46.81
N GLN A 166 45.44 91.08 -47.64
CA GLN A 166 46.06 91.07 -48.99
C GLN A 166 45.38 89.88 -49.69
N ARG A 167 44.73 89.94 -50.85
CA ARG A 167 44.76 90.84 -52.00
C ARG A 167 43.45 90.62 -52.78
#